data_AF-A0A7S1YXY9-F1
#
_entry.id   AF-A0A7S1YXY9-F1
#
_cell.length_a   1.000
_cell.length_b   1.000
_cell.length_c   1.000
_cell.angle_alpha   90.00
_cell.angle_beta   90.00
_cell.angle_gamma   90.00
#
_symmetry.space_group_name_H-M   'P 1'
#
loop_
_entity.id
_entity.type
_entity.pdbx_description
1 polymer ?
#
loop_
_entity_poly.entity_id
_entity_poly.type
_entity_poly.pdbx_seq_one_letter_code
_entity_poly.pdbx_strand_id
1 'polypeptide(L)'
;MKGPMKGAVVSHGKQHIRDGRYIGITEPGIIAAESPNPTVNELVILPDIEKRLEAFVRLSHGIIVFPGGAGTAEEVLYILGLLMHPDNQAVKFPLIFAASATSENYFASLDKFIRYTLGDDAAQYYEIITDNPVLVGQRMLQGIEHVHRHRRKYSESYAYNWSLVVPTAFQQPFIPNHENMLALKLHRQQDSHTLAAALRCAFSGIVAGNVKADGIACIKEHGPYQLKGDTALIEAMDKLLRSFVEQGRMKLKGEYKPCYQLLSE
;
A
#
# COMPACT_ATOMS: atom_id res chain seq x y z
N MET A 1 -0.38 -10.90 5.30
CA MET A 1 -0.29 -10.50 6.73
C MET A 1 0.14 -11.62 7.70
N LYS A 2 -0.18 -12.91 7.48
CA LYS A 2 0.20 -14.02 8.41
C LYS A 2 1.50 -14.78 8.05
N GLY A 3 1.73 -15.03 6.76
CA GLY A 3 2.82 -15.90 6.28
C GLY A 3 4.22 -15.49 6.73
N PRO A 4 4.65 -14.23 6.53
CA PRO A 4 5.99 -13.77 6.89
C PRO A 4 6.35 -14.00 8.36
N MET A 5 5.42 -13.73 9.28
CA MET A 5 5.65 -13.93 10.72
C MET A 5 5.93 -15.39 11.06
N LYS A 6 5.22 -16.35 10.45
CA LYS A 6 5.49 -17.78 10.67
C LYS A 6 6.89 -18.18 10.22
N GLY A 7 7.34 -17.69 9.06
CA GLY A 7 8.70 -17.93 8.58
C GLY A 7 9.75 -17.30 9.48
N ALA A 8 9.50 -16.07 9.94
CA ALA A 8 10.38 -15.35 10.85
C ALA A 8 10.53 -16.06 12.20
N VAL A 9 9.45 -16.59 12.80
CA VAL A 9 9.52 -17.38 14.04
C VAL A 9 10.48 -18.56 13.93
N VAL A 10 10.42 -19.31 12.82
CA VAL A 10 11.33 -20.43 12.60
C VAL A 10 12.77 -19.95 12.44
N SER A 11 12.99 -18.86 11.69
CA SER A 11 14.34 -18.32 11.44
C SER A 11 14.96 -17.72 12.70
N HIS A 12 14.21 -16.95 13.48
CA HIS A 12 14.64 -16.40 14.78
C HIS A 12 14.98 -17.52 15.76
N GLY A 13 14.20 -18.61 15.80
CA GLY A 13 14.54 -19.79 16.59
C GLY A 13 15.88 -20.41 16.21
N LYS A 14 16.20 -20.51 14.92
CA LYS A 14 17.49 -21.01 14.41
C LYS A 14 18.66 -20.06 14.68
N GLN A 15 18.41 -18.75 14.68
CA GLN A 15 19.42 -17.72 14.95
C GLN A 15 19.52 -17.32 16.43
N HIS A 16 18.80 -18.02 17.31
CA HIS A 16 18.74 -17.72 18.75
C HIS A 16 18.29 -16.28 19.09
N ILE A 17 17.49 -15.66 18.23
CA ILE A 17 16.87 -14.36 18.49
C ILE A 17 15.66 -14.58 19.42
N ARG A 18 15.77 -14.08 20.66
CA ARG A 18 14.76 -14.32 21.72
C ARG A 18 13.73 -13.19 21.85
N ASP A 19 14.07 -12.01 21.35
CA ASP A 19 13.34 -10.75 21.46
C ASP A 19 12.77 -10.28 20.11
N GLY A 20 12.50 -11.22 19.20
CA GLY A 20 11.89 -10.92 17.90
C GLY A 20 10.54 -10.22 18.04
N ARG A 21 10.36 -9.09 17.35
CA ARG A 21 9.15 -8.27 17.39
C ARG A 21 8.26 -8.56 16.17
N TYR A 22 7.00 -8.90 16.41
CA TYR A 22 5.97 -9.16 15.41
C TYR A 22 4.82 -8.19 15.64
N ILE A 23 4.99 -6.99 15.08
CA ILE A 23 4.07 -5.88 15.29
C ILE A 23 2.88 -6.00 14.32
N GLY A 24 1.68 -6.05 14.86
CA GLY A 24 0.43 -5.93 14.11
C GLY A 24 -0.13 -4.52 14.29
N ILE A 25 -0.34 -3.79 13.20
CA ILE A 25 -0.95 -2.46 13.23
C ILE A 25 -2.30 -2.57 12.50
N THR A 26 -3.38 -2.21 13.18
CA THR A 26 -4.75 -2.31 12.67
C THR A 26 -5.57 -1.08 13.07
N GLU A 27 -6.83 -1.03 12.65
CA GLU A 27 -7.78 0.04 12.98
C GLU A 27 -9.22 -0.52 13.06
N PRO A 28 -10.16 0.15 13.77
CA PRO A 28 -11.50 -0.37 14.02
C PRO A 28 -12.29 -0.79 12.77
N GLY A 29 -12.13 -0.07 11.66
CA GLY A 29 -12.86 -0.29 10.42
C GLY A 29 -12.48 -1.58 9.67
N ILE A 30 -11.33 -2.19 9.97
CA ILE A 30 -10.83 -3.37 9.25
C ILE A 30 -10.50 -4.55 10.15
N ILE A 31 -10.34 -4.36 11.47
CA ILE A 31 -9.92 -5.43 12.39
C ILE A 31 -10.84 -6.66 12.40
N ALA A 32 -12.14 -6.48 12.11
CA ALA A 32 -13.09 -7.60 12.00
C ALA A 32 -12.89 -8.40 10.71
N ALA A 33 -12.53 -7.74 9.60
CA ALA A 33 -12.26 -8.39 8.32
C ALA A 33 -10.83 -8.98 8.27
N GLU A 34 -9.88 -8.35 8.95
CA GLU A 34 -8.45 -8.67 8.95
C GLU A 34 -7.93 -8.87 10.37
N SER A 35 -8.50 -9.83 11.10
CA SER A 35 -8.18 -10.02 12.50
C SER A 35 -6.71 -10.39 12.74
N PRO A 36 -6.08 -9.85 13.81
CA PRO A 36 -4.69 -10.13 14.14
C PRO A 36 -4.43 -11.63 14.32
N ASN A 37 -3.28 -12.09 13.83
CA ASN A 37 -2.85 -13.46 14.04
C ASN A 37 -2.24 -13.65 15.44
N PRO A 38 -2.41 -14.82 16.12
CA PRO A 38 -1.77 -15.08 17.41
C PRO A 38 -0.24 -15.01 17.44
N THR A 39 0.45 -15.02 16.28
CA THR A 39 1.89 -14.78 16.20
C THR A 39 2.27 -13.31 16.43
N VAL A 40 1.32 -12.38 16.31
CA VAL A 40 1.52 -10.97 16.69
C VAL A 40 1.78 -10.91 18.20
N ASN A 41 2.92 -10.35 18.60
CA ASN A 41 3.27 -10.16 20.02
C ASN A 41 3.16 -8.70 20.47
N GLU A 42 3.01 -7.76 19.53
CA GLU A 42 2.74 -6.35 19.80
C GLU A 42 1.60 -5.90 18.89
N LEU A 43 0.40 -5.72 19.44
CA LEU A 43 -0.77 -5.23 18.71
C LEU A 43 -0.99 -3.76 18.99
N VAL A 44 -1.09 -2.96 17.94
CA VAL A 44 -1.40 -1.53 18.01
C VAL A 44 -2.67 -1.26 17.19
N ILE A 45 -3.66 -0.62 17.81
CA ILE A 45 -4.92 -0.24 17.17
C ILE A 45 -4.91 1.28 17.03
N LEU A 46 -4.87 1.75 15.79
CA LEU A 46 -4.84 3.17 15.43
C LEU A 46 -6.27 3.67 15.17
N PRO A 47 -6.53 4.98 15.28
CA PRO A 47 -7.90 5.50 15.14
C PRO A 47 -8.53 5.30 13.75
N ASP A 48 -7.72 5.32 12.70
CA ASP A 48 -8.16 5.27 11.30
C ASP A 48 -7.08 4.72 10.36
N ILE A 49 -7.43 4.56 9.07
CA ILE A 49 -6.55 4.01 8.03
C ILE A 49 -5.34 4.91 7.79
N GLU A 50 -5.52 6.23 7.72
CA GLU A 50 -4.44 7.16 7.42
C GLU A 50 -3.38 7.17 8.53
N LYS A 51 -3.80 7.14 9.80
CA LYS A 51 -2.86 7.00 10.93
C LYS A 51 -2.19 5.63 10.95
N ARG A 52 -2.87 4.56 10.52
CA ARG A 52 -2.26 3.23 10.31
C ARG A 52 -1.19 3.29 9.20
N LEU A 53 -1.49 3.93 8.06
CA LEU A 53 -0.55 4.09 6.94
C LEU A 53 0.67 4.93 7.34
N GLU A 54 0.46 6.04 8.06
CA GLU A 54 1.57 6.85 8.57
C GLU A 54 2.42 6.05 9.57
N ALA A 55 1.81 5.28 10.47
CA ALA A 55 2.54 4.42 11.39
C ALA A 55 3.44 3.42 10.64
N PHE A 56 2.99 2.81 9.54
CA PHE A 56 3.83 1.91 8.75
C PHE A 56 5.09 2.61 8.24
N VAL A 57 4.98 3.77 7.59
CA VAL A 57 6.14 4.46 6.99
C VAL A 57 7.05 5.12 8.02
N ARG A 58 6.52 5.50 9.18
CA ARG A 58 7.29 6.11 10.28
C ARG A 58 8.11 5.08 11.04
N LEU A 59 7.54 3.90 11.31
CA LEU A 59 8.17 2.86 12.13
C LEU A 59 9.10 1.94 11.33
N SER A 60 8.87 1.80 10.03
CA SER A 60 9.65 0.88 9.20
C SER A 60 11.02 1.46 8.81
N HIS A 61 11.97 0.54 8.61
CA HIS A 61 13.27 0.80 7.99
C HIS A 61 13.32 0.34 6.52
N GLY A 62 12.23 -0.27 6.05
CA GLY A 62 12.09 -0.87 4.75
C GLY A 62 10.78 -1.63 4.64
N ILE A 63 10.27 -1.79 3.43
CA ILE A 63 8.98 -2.45 3.17
C ILE A 63 9.15 -3.50 2.08
N ILE A 64 8.57 -4.68 2.34
CA ILE A 64 8.39 -5.73 1.33
C ILE A 64 6.90 -5.81 1.03
N VAL A 65 6.55 -5.63 -0.24
CA VAL A 65 5.18 -5.77 -0.74
C VAL A 65 5.07 -7.10 -1.47
N PHE A 66 4.02 -7.85 -1.16
CA PHE A 66 3.67 -9.09 -1.86
C PHE A 66 2.41 -8.86 -2.71
N PRO A 67 2.11 -9.72 -3.70
CA PRO A 67 0.89 -9.61 -4.47
C PRO A 67 -0.38 -9.56 -3.61
N GLY A 68 -1.21 -8.55 -3.83
CA GLY A 68 -2.43 -8.27 -3.07
C GLY A 68 -3.55 -7.66 -3.91
N GLY A 69 -4.58 -7.15 -3.26
CA GLY A 69 -5.73 -6.51 -3.93
C GLY A 69 -5.68 -4.98 -3.86
N ALA A 70 -6.86 -4.36 -3.83
CA ALA A 70 -7.02 -2.91 -3.73
C ALA A 70 -6.30 -2.29 -2.52
N GLY A 71 -6.34 -2.93 -1.34
CA GLY A 71 -5.66 -2.40 -0.15
C GLY A 71 -4.14 -2.39 -0.27
N THR A 72 -3.55 -3.38 -0.96
CA THR A 72 -2.10 -3.37 -1.23
C THR A 72 -1.74 -2.29 -2.24
N ALA A 73 -2.58 -2.05 -3.26
CA ALA A 73 -2.38 -0.93 -4.18
C ALA A 73 -2.47 0.42 -3.47
N GLU A 74 -3.42 0.59 -2.53
CA GLU A 74 -3.52 1.77 -1.67
C GLU A 74 -2.23 2.01 -0.88
N GLU A 75 -1.71 0.98 -0.18
CA GLU A 75 -0.48 1.05 0.59
C GLU A 75 0.73 1.41 -0.29
N VAL A 76 0.82 0.85 -1.50
CA VAL A 76 1.89 1.17 -2.48
C VAL A 76 1.81 2.62 -2.96
N LEU A 77 0.61 3.09 -3.32
CA LEU A 77 0.40 4.46 -3.77
C LEU A 77 0.68 5.47 -2.65
N TYR A 78 0.35 5.12 -1.40
CA TYR A 78 0.68 5.91 -0.24
C TYR A 78 2.19 6.13 -0.13
N ILE A 79 2.99 5.05 -0.07
CA ILE A 79 4.45 5.20 0.08
C ILE A 79 5.11 5.86 -1.13
N LEU A 80 4.71 5.53 -2.36
CA LEU A 80 5.29 6.16 -3.55
C LEU A 80 4.97 7.65 -3.61
N GLY A 81 3.75 8.04 -3.23
CA GLY A 81 3.39 9.45 -3.12
C GLY A 81 4.31 10.22 -2.15
N LEU A 82 4.67 9.61 -1.01
CA LEU A 82 5.62 10.20 -0.09
C LEU A 82 7.05 10.24 -0.65
N LEU A 83 7.55 9.14 -1.21
CA LEU A 83 8.94 9.08 -1.70
C LEU A 83 9.18 10.02 -2.91
N MET A 84 8.17 10.25 -3.73
CA MET A 84 8.24 11.21 -4.84
C MET A 84 8.13 12.68 -4.41
N HIS A 85 7.76 12.95 -3.14
CA HIS A 85 7.62 14.33 -2.67
C HIS A 85 8.96 15.08 -2.77
N PRO A 86 9.00 16.35 -3.22
CA PRO A 86 10.24 17.11 -3.36
C PRO A 86 11.09 17.19 -2.08
N ASP A 87 10.43 17.30 -0.92
CA ASP A 87 11.14 17.36 0.37
C ASP A 87 11.67 16.00 0.86
N ASN A 88 11.30 14.90 0.20
CA ASN A 88 11.71 13.54 0.56
C ASN A 88 12.83 12.99 -0.34
N GLN A 89 13.39 13.77 -1.27
CA GLN A 89 14.41 13.30 -2.21
C GLN A 89 15.68 12.74 -1.55
N ALA A 90 16.00 13.21 -0.34
CA ALA A 90 17.11 12.69 0.45
C ALA A 90 16.78 11.37 1.17
N VAL A 91 15.50 11.04 1.32
CA VAL A 91 15.04 9.83 2.02
C VAL A 91 15.42 8.60 1.20
N LYS A 92 16.21 7.74 1.81
CA LYS A 92 16.59 6.45 1.24
C LYS A 92 15.83 5.37 1.98
N PHE A 93 14.88 4.75 1.28
CA PHE A 93 13.96 3.81 1.88
C PHE A 93 13.84 2.57 0.98
N PRO A 94 14.28 1.38 1.42
CA PRO A 94 14.20 0.18 0.61
C PRO A 94 12.74 -0.30 0.50
N LEU A 95 12.20 -0.28 -0.71
CA LEU A 95 10.89 -0.80 -1.05
C LEU A 95 11.06 -1.92 -2.08
N ILE A 96 10.66 -3.13 -1.72
CA ILE A 96 10.84 -4.32 -2.55
C ILE A 96 9.48 -4.93 -2.86
N PHE A 97 9.20 -5.15 -4.14
CA PHE A 97 8.04 -5.89 -4.62
C PHE A 97 8.46 -7.33 -4.88
N ALA A 98 8.04 -8.25 -4.00
CA ALA A 98 8.47 -9.64 -4.01
C ALA A 98 7.34 -10.57 -4.46
N ALA A 99 7.54 -11.30 -5.56
CA ALA A 99 6.57 -12.27 -6.08
C ALA A 99 7.19 -13.68 -6.20
N SER A 100 6.34 -14.70 -6.20
CA SER A 100 6.73 -16.05 -6.65
C SER A 100 6.78 -16.10 -8.18
N ALA A 101 7.41 -17.12 -8.75
CA ALA A 101 7.35 -17.37 -10.20
C ALA A 101 5.92 -17.40 -10.74
N THR A 102 4.98 -17.99 -9.99
CA THR A 102 3.56 -18.09 -10.37
C THR A 102 2.78 -16.77 -10.29
N SER A 103 3.36 -15.72 -9.72
CA SER A 103 2.73 -14.41 -9.57
C SER A 103 3.54 -13.26 -10.18
N GLU A 104 4.52 -13.57 -11.04
CA GLU A 104 5.38 -12.59 -11.71
C GLU A 104 4.56 -11.52 -12.46
N ASN A 105 3.52 -11.93 -13.19
CA ASN A 105 2.66 -11.04 -13.96
C ASN A 105 1.90 -10.02 -13.09
N TYR A 106 1.75 -10.25 -11.78
CA TYR A 106 1.11 -9.29 -10.88
C TYR A 106 1.87 -7.96 -10.85
N PHE A 107 3.18 -8.01 -10.57
CA PHE A 107 3.98 -6.81 -10.46
C PHE A 107 4.30 -6.20 -11.83
N ALA A 108 4.27 -6.97 -12.92
CA ALA A 108 4.32 -6.40 -14.26
C ALA A 108 3.11 -5.46 -14.53
N SER A 109 1.90 -5.88 -14.16
CA SER A 109 0.69 -5.05 -14.29
C SER A 109 0.73 -3.83 -13.38
N LEU A 110 1.17 -4.00 -12.12
CA LEU A 110 1.28 -2.90 -11.17
C LEU A 110 2.37 -1.90 -11.55
N ASP A 111 3.55 -2.36 -12.00
CA ASP A 111 4.65 -1.52 -12.50
C ASP A 111 4.20 -0.69 -13.70
N LYS A 112 3.54 -1.32 -14.67
CA LYS A 112 2.98 -0.63 -15.84
C LYS A 112 1.98 0.44 -15.43
N PHE A 113 1.11 0.15 -14.45
CA PHE A 113 0.15 1.13 -13.93
C PHE A 113 0.86 2.30 -13.22
N ILE A 114 1.84 2.02 -12.36
CA ILE A 114 2.61 3.03 -11.64
C ILE A 114 3.35 3.94 -12.61
N ARG A 115 4.11 3.39 -13.55
CA ARG A 115 4.85 4.17 -14.56
C ARG A 115 3.94 5.02 -15.41
N TYR A 116 2.80 4.47 -15.82
CA TYR A 116 1.82 5.20 -16.62
C TYR A 116 1.20 6.38 -15.87
N THR A 117 0.83 6.17 -14.60
CA THR A 117 0.14 7.18 -13.79
C THR A 117 1.10 8.20 -13.18
N LEU A 118 2.13 7.72 -12.49
CA LEU A 118 3.04 8.54 -11.68
C LEU A 118 4.34 8.91 -12.42
N GLY A 119 4.56 8.35 -13.61
CA GLY A 119 5.77 8.56 -14.42
C GLY A 119 6.84 7.49 -14.20
N ASP A 120 7.75 7.35 -15.16
CA ASP A 120 8.84 6.36 -15.09
C ASP A 120 9.78 6.58 -13.90
N ASP A 121 9.91 7.82 -13.44
CA ASP A 121 10.68 8.19 -12.26
C ASP A 121 10.13 7.54 -10.99
N ALA A 122 8.85 7.16 -10.94
CA ALA A 122 8.30 6.43 -9.79
C ALA A 122 8.98 5.06 -9.60
N ALA A 123 9.48 4.45 -10.68
CA ALA A 123 10.11 3.14 -10.63
C ALA A 123 11.52 3.15 -10.01
N GLN A 124 12.13 4.32 -9.79
CA GLN A 124 13.41 4.41 -9.08
C GLN A 124 13.27 4.12 -7.57
N TYR A 125 12.04 4.17 -7.04
CA TYR A 125 11.76 4.04 -5.62
C TYR A 125 11.48 2.61 -5.18
N TYR A 126 11.41 1.63 -6.09
CA TYR A 126 11.20 0.22 -5.75
C TYR A 126 12.03 -0.74 -6.60
N GLU A 127 12.30 -1.93 -6.07
CA GLU A 127 12.93 -3.05 -6.78
C GLU A 127 11.93 -4.22 -6.88
N ILE A 128 11.72 -4.77 -8.06
CA ILE A 128 10.91 -5.98 -8.25
C ILE A 128 11.82 -7.21 -8.23
N ILE A 129 11.54 -8.15 -7.35
CA ILE A 129 12.30 -9.40 -7.21
C ILE A 129 11.34 -10.58 -7.31
N THR A 130 11.51 -11.38 -8.36
CA THR A 130 10.70 -12.58 -8.62
C THR A 130 11.47 -13.84 -8.21
N ASP A 131 10.78 -14.74 -7.50
CA ASP A 131 11.22 -16.09 -7.15
C ASP A 131 12.58 -16.21 -6.43
N ASN A 132 13.03 -15.13 -5.77
CA ASN A 132 14.31 -15.11 -5.06
C ASN A 132 14.18 -14.53 -3.64
N PRO A 133 13.62 -15.31 -2.69
CA PRO A 133 13.42 -14.84 -1.32
C PRO A 133 14.73 -14.54 -0.57
N VAL A 134 15.84 -15.20 -0.96
CA VAL A 134 17.17 -14.92 -0.38
C VAL A 134 17.64 -13.53 -0.79
N LEU A 135 17.53 -13.19 -2.07
CA LEU A 135 17.88 -11.87 -2.57
C LEU A 135 17.01 -10.78 -1.93
N VAL A 136 15.70 -11.01 -1.77
CA VAL A 136 14.81 -10.09 -1.04
C VAL A 136 15.36 -9.79 0.37
N GLY A 137 15.75 -10.83 1.11
CA GLY A 137 16.35 -10.66 2.45
C GLY A 137 17.67 -9.90 2.43
N GLN A 138 18.55 -10.21 1.48
CA GLN A 138 19.85 -9.52 1.32
C GLN A 138 19.69 -8.04 0.96
N ARG A 139 18.81 -7.73 0.00
CA ARG A 139 18.49 -6.35 -0.43
C ARG A 139 17.88 -5.54 0.71
N MET A 140 16.96 -6.15 1.47
CA MET A 140 16.35 -5.50 2.62
C MET A 140 17.39 -5.18 3.70
N LEU A 141 18.29 -6.12 4.03
CA LEU A 141 19.36 -5.88 5.00
C LEU A 141 20.30 -4.74 4.56
N GLN A 142 20.74 -4.75 3.30
CA GLN A 142 21.58 -3.69 2.73
C GLN A 142 20.90 -2.31 2.77
N GLY A 143 19.61 -2.26 2.44
CA GLY A 143 18.81 -1.04 2.50
C GLY A 143 18.66 -0.51 3.94
N ILE A 144 18.38 -1.38 4.90
CA ILE A 144 18.27 -1.03 6.33
C ILE A 144 19.59 -0.46 6.84
N GLU A 145 20.74 -1.04 6.47
CA GLU A 145 22.04 -0.47 6.82
C GLU A 145 22.24 0.94 6.28
N HIS A 146 21.76 1.21 5.05
CA HIS A 146 21.81 2.54 4.48
C HIS A 146 20.92 3.52 5.26
N VAL A 147 19.69 3.12 5.62
CA VAL A 147 18.78 3.91 6.46
C VAL A 147 19.42 4.22 7.82
N HIS A 148 20.07 3.25 8.46
CA HIS A 148 20.79 3.46 9.71
C HIS A 148 21.95 4.45 9.55
N ARG A 149 22.74 4.35 8.46
CA ARG A 149 23.81 5.33 8.19
C ARG A 149 23.27 6.73 7.97
N HIS A 150 22.18 6.88 7.22
CA HIS A 150 21.49 8.16 7.01
C HIS A 150 21.07 8.78 8.33
N ARG A 151 20.28 8.03 9.12
CA ARG A 151 19.74 8.51 10.39
C ARG A 151 20.86 8.87 11.37
N ARG A 152 21.95 8.10 11.41
CA ARG A 152 23.14 8.45 12.20
C ARG A 152 23.78 9.76 11.77
N LYS A 153 23.95 9.94 10.45
CA LYS A 153 24.60 11.13 9.87
C LYS A 153 23.82 12.41 10.18
N TYR A 154 22.49 12.33 10.18
CA TYR A 154 21.61 13.49 10.40
C TYR A 154 21.00 13.53 11.81
N SER A 155 21.50 12.72 12.74
CA SER A 155 21.02 12.66 14.13
C SER A 155 19.50 12.41 14.26
N GLU A 156 18.95 11.60 13.37
CA GLU A 156 17.54 11.20 13.35
C GLU A 156 17.31 9.96 14.22
N SER A 157 16.07 9.78 14.69
CA SER A 157 15.70 8.59 15.47
C SER A 157 15.67 7.33 14.62
N TYR A 158 16.30 6.24 15.09
CA TYR A 158 16.13 4.93 14.48
C TYR A 158 14.74 4.34 14.70
N ALA A 159 14.05 4.68 15.78
CA ALA A 159 12.75 4.07 16.09
C ALA A 159 11.59 4.74 15.35
N TYR A 160 11.77 5.98 14.89
CA TYR A 160 10.70 6.76 14.27
C TYR A 160 11.27 7.76 13.24
N ASN A 161 10.79 7.68 12.01
CA ASN A 161 11.26 8.51 10.89
C ASN A 161 10.62 9.90 10.92
N TRP A 162 11.08 10.80 11.78
CA TRP A 162 10.54 12.16 11.91
C TRP A 162 10.79 13.05 10.68
N SER A 163 11.89 12.84 9.97
CA SER A 163 12.29 13.68 8.83
C SER A 163 11.49 13.41 7.57
N LEU A 164 10.82 12.27 7.46
CA LEU A 164 9.89 12.00 6.37
C LEU A 164 8.78 13.07 6.35
N VAL A 165 8.67 13.81 5.26
CA VAL A 165 7.56 14.72 5.06
C VAL A 165 6.34 13.91 4.65
N VAL A 166 5.25 14.05 5.42
CA VAL A 166 3.95 13.44 5.12
C VAL A 166 2.96 14.58 4.91
N PRO A 167 2.64 14.93 3.65
CA PRO A 167 1.72 16.03 3.37
C PRO A 167 0.32 15.78 3.92
N THR A 168 -0.42 16.85 4.21
CA THR A 168 -1.79 16.77 4.77
C THR A 168 -2.72 15.89 3.94
N ALA A 169 -2.58 15.86 2.62
CA ALA A 169 -3.36 15.00 1.72
C ALA A 169 -3.19 13.48 1.99
N PHE A 170 -2.10 13.07 2.65
CA PHE A 170 -1.86 11.69 3.09
C PHE A 170 -2.26 11.45 4.56
N GLN A 171 -2.57 12.50 5.32
CA GLN A 171 -2.93 12.40 6.74
C GLN A 171 -4.44 12.52 6.99
N GLN A 172 -5.12 13.33 6.16
CA GLN A 172 -6.55 13.59 6.32
C GLN A 172 -7.36 12.31 6.05
N PRO A 173 -8.20 11.88 7.01
CA PRO A 173 -9.10 10.76 6.80
C PRO A 173 -9.99 10.96 5.58
N PHE A 174 -9.98 9.99 4.68
CA PHE A 174 -10.86 10.01 3.51
C PHE A 174 -12.17 9.28 3.83
N ILE A 175 -13.30 9.96 3.66
CA ILE A 175 -14.63 9.38 3.81
C ILE A 175 -15.14 8.97 2.42
N PRO A 176 -15.19 7.67 2.09
CA PRO A 176 -15.58 7.22 0.76
C PRO A 176 -17.10 7.20 0.62
N ASN A 177 -17.67 8.32 0.18
CA ASN A 177 -19.05 8.41 -0.28
C ASN A 177 -19.08 8.75 -1.78
N HIS A 178 -20.25 8.69 -2.42
CA HIS A 178 -20.37 8.90 -3.88
C HIS A 178 -19.87 10.27 -4.33
N GLU A 179 -20.12 11.33 -3.56
CA GLU A 179 -19.66 12.69 -3.85
C GLU A 179 -18.13 12.78 -3.83
N ASN A 180 -17.51 12.32 -2.74
CA ASN A 180 -16.07 12.38 -2.54
C ASN A 180 -15.32 11.49 -3.54
N MET A 181 -15.86 10.31 -3.87
CA MET A 181 -15.29 9.41 -4.87
C MET A 181 -15.35 10.02 -6.28
N LEU A 182 -16.46 10.66 -6.63
CA LEU A 182 -16.62 11.34 -7.92
C LEU A 182 -15.74 12.60 -8.03
N ALA A 183 -15.49 13.29 -6.92
CA ALA A 183 -14.69 14.51 -6.87
C ALA A 183 -13.16 14.27 -6.92
N LEU A 184 -12.69 13.02 -6.91
CA LEU A 184 -11.27 12.72 -7.00
C LEU A 184 -10.67 13.21 -8.32
N LYS A 185 -9.56 13.94 -8.22
CA LYS A 185 -8.83 14.47 -9.38
C LYS A 185 -7.98 13.38 -10.03
N LEU A 186 -8.59 12.54 -10.87
CA LEU A 186 -7.91 11.42 -11.53
C LEU A 186 -7.44 11.81 -12.95
N HIS A 187 -6.52 12.76 -13.02
CA HIS A 187 -5.91 13.21 -14.28
C HIS A 187 -4.39 13.35 -14.14
N ARG A 188 -3.65 13.27 -15.24
CA ARG A 188 -2.18 13.34 -15.23
C ARG A 188 -1.63 14.77 -15.22
N GLN A 189 -2.48 15.77 -15.44
CA GLN A 189 -2.12 17.21 -15.42
C GLN A 189 -2.00 17.76 -13.98
N GLN A 190 -1.18 17.11 -13.15
CA GLN A 190 -0.85 17.52 -11.78
C GLN A 190 0.45 16.82 -11.36
N ASP A 191 1.04 17.21 -10.24
CA ASP A 191 2.25 16.55 -9.75
C ASP A 191 2.00 15.08 -9.39
N SER A 192 2.96 14.20 -9.71
CA SER A 192 2.82 12.75 -9.49
C SER A 192 2.50 12.36 -8.04
N HIS A 193 3.10 13.05 -7.05
CA HIS A 193 2.80 12.80 -5.65
C HIS A 193 1.37 13.22 -5.25
N THR A 194 0.80 14.23 -5.93
CA THR A 194 -0.59 14.65 -5.72
C THR A 194 -1.55 13.66 -6.37
N LEU A 195 -1.25 13.20 -7.58
CA LEU A 195 -2.03 12.13 -8.23
C LEU A 195 -1.99 10.83 -7.42
N ALA A 196 -0.83 10.48 -6.83
CA ALA A 196 -0.71 9.33 -5.93
C ALA A 196 -1.64 9.44 -4.72
N ALA A 197 -1.81 10.63 -4.14
CA ALA A 197 -2.77 10.86 -3.05
C ALA A 197 -4.21 10.63 -3.49
N ALA A 198 -4.60 11.12 -4.68
CA ALA A 198 -5.94 10.91 -5.23
C ALA A 198 -6.22 9.43 -5.54
N LEU A 199 -5.25 8.74 -6.15
CA LEU A 199 -5.34 7.29 -6.41
C LEU A 199 -5.43 6.50 -5.11
N ARG A 200 -4.64 6.86 -4.08
CA ARG A 200 -4.72 6.25 -2.74
C ARG A 200 -6.15 6.32 -2.20
N CYS A 201 -6.79 7.49 -2.25
CA CYS A 201 -8.19 7.64 -1.84
C CYS A 201 -9.16 6.78 -2.68
N ALA A 202 -8.96 6.71 -4.00
CA ALA A 202 -9.77 5.86 -4.88
C ALA A 202 -9.72 4.37 -4.45
N PHE A 203 -8.51 3.84 -4.24
CA PHE A 203 -8.35 2.45 -3.78
C PHE A 203 -8.88 2.25 -2.35
N SER A 204 -8.70 3.22 -1.46
CA SER A 204 -9.28 3.20 -0.11
C SER A 204 -10.81 3.09 -0.14
N GLY A 205 -11.46 3.84 -1.03
CA GLY A 205 -12.91 3.75 -1.24
C GLY A 205 -13.35 2.39 -1.79
N ILE A 206 -12.58 1.80 -2.72
CA ILE A 206 -12.85 0.44 -3.21
C ILE A 206 -12.74 -0.58 -2.08
N VAL A 207 -11.71 -0.48 -1.23
CA VAL A 207 -11.58 -1.31 -0.02
C VAL A 207 -12.80 -1.13 0.88
N ALA A 208 -13.18 0.11 1.18
CA ALA A 208 -14.33 0.40 2.02
C ALA A 208 -15.63 -0.21 1.48
N GLY A 209 -15.91 -0.04 0.19
CA GLY A 209 -17.11 -0.61 -0.46
C GLY A 209 -17.12 -2.15 -0.52
N ASN A 210 -15.96 -2.80 -0.39
CA ASN A 210 -15.83 -4.25 -0.42
C ASN A 210 -15.91 -4.92 0.96
N VAL A 211 -15.34 -4.29 2.00
CA VAL A 211 -15.14 -4.96 3.31
C VAL A 211 -15.59 -4.17 4.53
N LYS A 212 -15.80 -2.85 4.44
CA LYS A 212 -16.21 -2.03 5.60
C LYS A 212 -17.73 -1.93 5.66
N ALA A 213 -18.29 -2.04 6.87
CA ALA A 213 -19.75 -2.04 7.07
C ALA A 213 -20.42 -0.79 6.46
N ASP A 214 -19.87 0.39 6.74
CA ASP A 214 -20.42 1.66 6.24
C ASP A 214 -20.30 1.79 4.72
N GLY A 215 -19.18 1.34 4.14
CA GLY A 215 -18.98 1.34 2.69
C GLY A 215 -19.94 0.38 1.99
N ILE A 216 -20.10 -0.84 2.52
CA ILE A 216 -21.06 -1.83 1.98
C ILE A 216 -22.50 -1.28 2.05
N ALA A 217 -22.86 -0.62 3.15
CA ALA A 217 -24.18 0.01 3.29
C ALA A 217 -24.39 1.11 2.24
N CYS A 218 -23.39 1.98 2.05
CA CYS A 218 -23.43 3.05 1.06
C CYS A 218 -23.63 2.52 -0.37
N ILE A 219 -22.90 1.45 -0.73
CA ILE A 219 -23.03 0.78 -2.04
C ILE A 219 -24.41 0.14 -2.21
N LYS A 220 -24.96 -0.45 -1.15
CA LYS A 220 -26.30 -1.06 -1.19
C LYS A 220 -27.40 -0.03 -1.40
N GLU A 221 -27.25 1.15 -0.82
CA GLU A 221 -28.25 2.22 -0.88
C GLU A 221 -28.19 3.03 -2.18
N HIS A 222 -26.99 3.40 -2.63
CA HIS A 222 -26.80 4.36 -3.73
C HIS A 222 -26.18 3.74 -4.99
N GLY A 223 -25.84 2.45 -4.96
CA GLY A 223 -25.14 1.76 -6.06
C GLY A 223 -23.61 1.94 -6.02
N PRO A 224 -22.88 1.51 -7.07
CA PRO A 224 -21.43 1.57 -7.10
C PRO A 224 -20.88 3.00 -7.04
N TYR A 225 -19.71 3.19 -6.42
CA TYR A 225 -19.00 4.47 -6.48
C TYR A 225 -18.60 4.82 -7.91
N GLN A 226 -18.78 6.08 -8.30
CA GLN A 226 -18.33 6.55 -9.60
C GLN A 226 -16.95 7.18 -9.48
N LEU A 227 -16.00 6.71 -10.28
CA LEU A 227 -14.65 7.28 -10.38
C LEU A 227 -14.48 7.86 -11.78
N LYS A 228 -14.22 9.17 -11.86
CA LYS A 228 -14.12 9.92 -13.12
C LYS A 228 -12.72 10.48 -13.30
N GLY A 229 -12.22 10.46 -14.54
CA GLY A 229 -10.90 11.00 -14.88
C GLY A 229 -10.54 10.89 -16.35
N ASP A 230 -9.29 11.21 -16.67
CA ASP A 230 -8.74 11.12 -18.02
C ASP A 230 -8.96 9.71 -18.59
N THR A 231 -9.46 9.62 -19.83
CA THR A 231 -9.81 8.34 -20.48
C THR A 231 -8.72 7.28 -20.29
N ALA A 232 -7.47 7.63 -20.59
CA ALA A 232 -6.37 6.68 -20.55
C ALA A 232 -5.90 6.32 -19.13
N LEU A 233 -6.10 7.19 -18.13
CA LEU A 233 -5.87 6.86 -16.71
C LEU A 233 -6.94 5.90 -16.21
N ILE A 234 -8.20 6.17 -16.52
CA ILE A 234 -9.33 5.32 -16.15
C ILE A 234 -9.20 3.93 -16.79
N GLU A 235 -8.77 3.84 -18.06
CA GLU A 235 -8.47 2.55 -18.70
C GLU A 235 -7.32 1.79 -18.02
N ALA A 236 -6.27 2.48 -17.59
CA ALA A 236 -5.16 1.86 -16.88
C ALA A 236 -5.63 1.30 -15.52
N MET A 237 -6.49 2.04 -14.82
CA MET A 237 -7.08 1.62 -13.55
C MET A 237 -8.05 0.44 -13.75
N ASP A 238 -8.87 0.45 -14.81
CA ASP A 238 -9.76 -0.66 -15.17
C ASP A 238 -8.97 -1.94 -15.41
N LYS A 239 -7.89 -1.88 -16.22
CA LYS A 239 -7.02 -3.02 -16.49
C LYS A 239 -6.41 -3.60 -15.20
N LEU A 240 -5.92 -2.73 -14.31
CA LEU A 240 -5.36 -3.16 -13.03
C LEU A 240 -6.43 -3.83 -12.14
N LEU A 241 -7.59 -3.21 -11.98
CA LEU A 241 -8.67 -3.72 -11.14
C LEU A 241 -9.24 -5.04 -11.69
N ARG A 242 -9.41 -5.17 -13.00
CA ARG A 242 -9.80 -6.44 -13.64
C ARG A 242 -8.79 -7.55 -13.35
N SER A 243 -7.49 -7.23 -13.42
CA SER A 243 -6.45 -8.21 -13.09
C SER A 243 -6.56 -8.68 -11.62
N PHE A 244 -6.97 -7.81 -10.70
CA PHE A 244 -7.23 -8.20 -9.31
C PHE A 244 -8.45 -9.12 -9.19
N VAL A 245 -9.51 -8.88 -9.96
CA VAL A 245 -10.69 -9.75 -9.99
C VAL A 245 -10.34 -11.13 -10.55
N GLU A 246 -9.67 -11.19 -11.70
CA GLU A 246 -9.27 -12.43 -12.37
C GLU A 246 -8.36 -13.30 -11.51
N GLN A 247 -7.51 -12.66 -10.69
CA GLN A 247 -6.60 -13.35 -9.77
C GLN A 247 -7.23 -13.65 -8.40
N GLY A 248 -8.53 -13.38 -8.20
CA GLY A 248 -9.22 -13.65 -6.94
C GLY A 248 -8.76 -12.77 -5.76
N ARG A 249 -8.27 -11.56 -6.05
CA ARG A 249 -7.70 -10.63 -5.05
C ARG A 249 -8.72 -9.63 -4.47
N MET A 250 -9.93 -9.58 -5.02
CA MET A 250 -10.99 -8.66 -4.57
C MET A 250 -11.98 -9.31 -3.59
N LYS A 251 -12.06 -10.65 -3.58
CA LYS A 251 -12.96 -11.41 -2.71
C LYS A 251 -12.41 -12.81 -2.45
N LEU A 252 -12.55 -13.30 -1.22
CA LEU A 252 -12.04 -14.62 -0.83
C LEU A 252 -12.83 -15.78 -1.44
N LYS A 253 -14.15 -15.64 -1.65
CA LYS A 253 -15.03 -16.69 -2.19
C LYS A 253 -16.21 -16.11 -2.98
N GLY A 254 -16.58 -16.79 -4.07
CA GLY A 254 -17.75 -16.49 -4.91
C GLY A 254 -17.51 -15.38 -5.93
N GLU A 255 -18.55 -15.08 -6.71
CA GLU A 255 -18.51 -14.03 -7.73
C GLU A 255 -18.33 -12.65 -7.08
N TYR A 256 -17.44 -11.84 -7.68
CA TYR A 256 -17.19 -10.47 -7.26
C TYR A 256 -18.06 -9.52 -8.09
N LYS A 257 -18.89 -8.72 -7.41
CA LYS A 257 -19.60 -7.59 -8.02
C LYS A 257 -18.83 -6.31 -7.67
N PRO A 258 -18.28 -5.58 -8.66
CA PRO A 258 -17.56 -4.33 -8.41
C PRO A 258 -18.39 -3.34 -7.59
N CYS A 259 -17.79 -2.76 -6.56
CA CYS A 259 -18.35 -1.64 -5.79
C CYS A 259 -18.08 -0.28 -6.46
N TYR A 260 -17.59 -0.29 -7.69
CA TYR A 260 -17.17 0.90 -8.43
C TYR A 260 -17.60 0.83 -9.89
N GLN A 261 -17.74 2.01 -10.48
CA GLN A 261 -17.98 2.24 -11.90
C GLN A 261 -16.97 3.28 -12.37
N LEU A 262 -16.34 2.99 -13.50
CA LEU A 262 -15.30 3.82 -14.08
C LEU A 262 -15.88 4.66 -15.21
N LEU A 263 -15.70 5.97 -15.12
CA LEU A 263 -16.21 6.96 -16.07
C LEU A 263 -15.03 7.68 -16.73
N SER A 264 -14.93 7.62 -18.05
CA SER A 264 -13.96 8.41 -18.81
C SER A 264 -14.55 9.77 -19.17
N GLU A 265 -13.73 10.82 -19.06
CA GLU A 265 -13.96 12.09 -19.76
C GLU A 265 -13.72 11.99 -21.27
#